data_AF-A0A6T8I553-F1
#
_entry.id   AF-A0A6T8I553-F1
#
_cell.length_a   1.000
_cell.length_b   1.000
_cell.length_c   1.000
_cell.angle_alpha   90.00
_cell.angle_beta   90.00
_cell.angle_gamma   90.00
#
_symmetry.space_group_name_H-M   'P 1'
#
loop_
_entity.id
_entity.type
_entity.pdbx_description
1 polymer ?
#
loop_
_entity_poly.entity_id
_entity_poly.type
_entity_poly.pdbx_seq_one_letter_code
_entity_poly.pdbx_strand_id
1 'polypeptide(L)'
;MKVGLKVVRVGRASSVSEHLWAYTLDAAIDRDPDAQKALENAVKATSNLTSRSSNGKGVEKRRKDGNGKRILEEHFRGLATAAVKASIKASNIAAARALREADVIVSTSIGAADPRLLAACGIVNDGDDNLKDQNKINTAHDKPNGRSPKSKTYATRRDSPDGLPALTLPFVIIDEACQSVEPASLIPITATDSCRSVVMLGDPCQLPPTVISDNSGDGSG
;
A
#
# COMPACT_ATOMS: atom_id res chain seq x y z
N MET A 1 -25.69 -20.87 -1.62
CA MET A 1 -24.93 -21.20 -2.85
C MET A 1 -23.56 -20.53 -2.74
N LYS A 2 -22.45 -21.28 -2.63
CA LYS A 2 -21.10 -20.71 -2.82
C LYS A 2 -20.84 -20.73 -4.32
N VAL A 3 -20.73 -19.55 -4.95
CA VAL A 3 -20.68 -19.37 -6.42
C VAL A 3 -19.32 -19.80 -7.01
N GLY A 4 -18.41 -20.38 -6.22
CA GLY A 4 -17.11 -20.88 -6.69
C GLY A 4 -16.09 -19.80 -7.05
N LEU A 5 -16.45 -18.52 -6.90
CA LEU A 5 -15.59 -17.38 -7.20
C LEU A 5 -14.46 -17.20 -6.16
N LYS A 6 -13.28 -16.83 -6.63
CA LYS A 6 -12.18 -16.35 -5.80
C LYS A 6 -12.41 -14.89 -5.47
N VAL A 7 -12.67 -14.60 -4.20
CA VAL A 7 -12.95 -13.25 -3.72
C VAL A 7 -11.84 -12.78 -2.80
N VAL A 8 -11.35 -11.56 -3.04
CA VAL A 8 -10.40 -10.88 -2.16
C VAL A 8 -11.01 -9.57 -1.68
N ARG A 9 -11.08 -9.40 -0.35
CA ARG A 9 -11.54 -8.18 0.30
C ARG A 9 -10.37 -7.27 0.65
N VAL A 10 -10.38 -6.06 0.11
CA VAL A 10 -9.40 -5.00 0.37
C VAL A 10 -9.96 -4.01 1.39
N GLY A 11 -9.11 -3.56 2.32
CA GLY A 11 -9.46 -2.66 3.42
C GLY A 11 -9.11 -3.26 4.78
N ARG A 12 -9.53 -2.58 5.86
CA ARG A 12 -9.16 -2.95 7.23
C ARG A 12 -9.75 -4.31 7.62
N ALA A 13 -8.90 -5.32 7.84
CA ALA A 13 -9.33 -6.64 8.32
C ALA A 13 -9.95 -6.60 9.73
N SER A 14 -9.59 -5.61 10.57
CA SER A 14 -10.07 -5.50 11.95
C SER A 14 -11.56 -5.21 12.11
N SER A 15 -12.23 -4.75 11.04
CA SER A 15 -13.68 -4.53 11.02
C SER A 15 -14.46 -5.70 10.39
N VAL A 16 -13.76 -6.80 10.07
CA VAL A 16 -14.32 -7.95 9.38
C VAL A 16 -14.67 -9.04 10.41
N SER A 17 -15.81 -9.69 10.23
CA SER A 17 -16.20 -10.86 11.03
C SER A 17 -15.21 -12.01 10.82
N GLU A 18 -14.99 -12.83 11.84
CA GLU A 18 -13.99 -13.91 11.82
C GLU A 18 -14.18 -14.88 10.62
N HIS A 19 -15.42 -15.16 10.25
CA HIS A 19 -15.75 -16.03 9.10
C HIS A 19 -15.41 -15.41 7.73
N LEU A 20 -15.19 -14.09 7.67
CA LEU A 20 -14.78 -13.38 6.46
C LEU A 20 -13.27 -13.07 6.43
N TRP A 21 -12.55 -13.27 7.53
CA TRP A 21 -11.10 -13.01 7.60
C TRP A 21 -10.32 -13.77 6.54
N ALA A 22 -10.71 -15.00 6.27
CA ALA A 22 -10.03 -15.83 5.28
C ALA A 22 -10.02 -15.22 3.86
N TYR A 23 -10.94 -14.29 3.58
CA TYR A 23 -11.10 -13.61 2.29
C TYR A 23 -10.41 -12.24 2.24
N THR A 24 -9.78 -11.77 3.30
CA THR A 24 -9.10 -10.46 3.27
C THR A 24 -7.78 -10.52 2.51
N LEU A 25 -7.36 -9.38 1.96
CA LEU A 25 -6.05 -9.24 1.33
C LEU A 25 -4.92 -9.53 2.32
N ASP A 26 -5.08 -9.12 3.59
CA ASP A 26 -4.10 -9.39 4.65
C ASP A 26 -3.94 -10.91 4.86
N ALA A 27 -5.04 -11.67 4.96
CA ALA A 27 -4.99 -13.12 5.08
C ALA A 27 -4.43 -13.81 3.83
N ALA A 28 -4.56 -13.20 2.65
CA ALA A 28 -3.92 -13.71 1.43
C ALA A 28 -2.40 -13.49 1.47
N ILE A 29 -1.94 -12.33 1.93
CA ILE A 29 -0.51 -12.01 2.11
C ILE A 29 0.12 -12.92 3.17
N ASP A 30 -0.56 -13.17 4.29
CA ASP A 30 -0.06 -14.01 5.37
C ASP A 30 0.13 -15.49 4.97
N ARG A 31 -0.58 -15.93 3.92
CA ARG A 31 -0.42 -17.29 3.35
C ARG A 31 0.72 -17.38 2.33
N ASP A 32 1.24 -16.26 1.84
CA ASP A 32 2.33 -16.25 0.86
C ASP A 32 3.66 -16.59 1.55
N PRO A 33 4.36 -17.65 1.10
CA PRO A 33 5.58 -18.12 1.76
C PRO A 33 6.75 -17.14 1.64
N ASP A 34 6.83 -16.36 0.56
CA ASP A 34 7.88 -15.37 0.37
C ASP A 34 7.68 -14.19 1.32
N ALA A 35 6.43 -13.72 1.45
CA ALA A 35 6.05 -12.67 2.39
C ALA A 35 6.29 -13.10 3.85
N GLN A 36 5.88 -14.31 4.22
CA GLN A 36 6.11 -14.84 5.58
C GLN A 36 7.60 -14.91 5.91
N LYS A 37 8.42 -15.49 5.02
CA LYS A 37 9.87 -15.59 5.21
C LYS A 37 10.54 -14.22 5.31
N ALA A 38 10.14 -13.26 4.48
CA ALA A 38 10.68 -11.91 4.50
C ALA A 38 10.31 -11.18 5.80
N LEU A 39 9.08 -11.34 6.27
CA LEU A 39 8.61 -10.78 7.54
C LEU A 39 9.38 -11.37 8.73
N GLU A 40 9.58 -12.68 8.78
CA GLU A 40 10.38 -13.32 9.83
C GLU A 40 11.82 -12.79 9.88
N ASN A 41 12.44 -12.59 8.71
CA ASN A 41 13.79 -12.02 8.63
C ASN A 41 13.81 -10.57 9.12
N ALA A 42 12.80 -9.77 8.79
CA ALA A 42 12.66 -8.39 9.28
C ALA A 42 12.47 -8.33 10.80
N VAL A 43 11.64 -9.22 11.36
CA VAL A 43 11.43 -9.33 12.81
C VAL A 43 12.74 -9.71 13.51
N LYS A 44 13.46 -10.74 13.02
CA LYS A 44 14.76 -11.18 13.57
C LYS A 44 15.81 -10.07 13.50
N ALA A 45 15.88 -9.33 12.39
CA ALA A 45 16.82 -8.22 12.24
C ALA A 45 16.51 -7.05 13.21
N THR A 46 15.22 -6.78 13.44
CA THR A 46 14.77 -5.68 14.31
C THR A 46 14.87 -6.03 15.79
N SER A 47 14.59 -7.28 16.19
CA SER A 47 14.71 -7.73 17.59
C SER A 47 16.15 -7.69 18.11
N ASN A 48 17.12 -7.92 17.21
CA ASN A 48 18.54 -7.79 17.52
C ASN A 48 18.93 -6.33 17.85
N LEU A 49 18.20 -5.33 17.33
CA LEU A 49 18.39 -3.92 17.63
C LEU A 49 17.80 -3.56 19.01
N THR A 50 16.56 -3.99 19.29
CA THR A 50 15.85 -3.62 20.53
C THR A 50 16.43 -4.28 21.78
N SER A 51 16.77 -5.58 21.72
CA SER A 51 17.37 -6.31 22.85
C SER A 51 18.74 -5.75 23.30
N ARG A 52 19.50 -5.18 22.37
CA ARG A 52 20.80 -4.55 22.65
C ARG A 52 20.65 -3.14 23.21
N SER A 53 19.54 -2.47 22.92
CA SER A 53 19.23 -1.15 23.45
C SER A 53 18.70 -1.19 24.89
N SER A 54 18.01 -2.26 25.31
CA SER A 54 17.49 -2.43 26.68
C SER A 54 18.54 -2.88 27.70
N ASN A 55 19.56 -3.65 27.28
CA ASN A 55 20.66 -4.06 28.16
C ASN A 55 21.67 -2.94 28.49
N GLY A 56 21.48 -1.72 27.96
CA GLY A 56 22.37 -0.58 28.17
C GLY A 56 22.07 0.31 29.39
N LYS A 57 21.02 0.00 30.18
CA LYS A 57 20.64 0.80 31.36
C LYS A 57 21.32 0.41 32.68
N GLY A 58 22.18 -0.61 32.68
CA GLY A 58 23.02 -0.96 33.82
C GLY A 58 24.44 -1.27 33.34
N VAL A 59 25.44 -0.85 34.11
CA VAL A 59 26.89 -0.99 33.87
C VAL A 59 27.51 0.22 33.17
N GLU A 60 27.81 1.19 34.03
CA GLU A 60 28.86 2.19 33.91
C GLU A 60 30.20 1.56 33.48
N LYS A 61 31.02 2.36 32.78
CA LYS A 61 32.45 2.14 32.45
C LYS A 61 32.80 1.01 31.47
N ARG A 62 33.01 1.41 30.21
CA ARG A 62 34.30 1.20 29.51
C ARG A 62 34.43 2.17 28.33
N ARG A 63 35.38 3.10 28.45
CA ARG A 63 35.87 3.96 27.36
C ARG A 63 36.54 3.09 26.28
N LYS A 64 35.74 2.48 25.41
CA LYS A 64 36.20 1.86 24.16
C LYS A 64 35.69 2.72 23.01
N ASP A 65 36.62 3.34 22.28
CA ASP A 65 36.52 4.09 21.03
C ASP A 65 35.10 4.26 20.48
N GLY A 66 34.52 5.44 20.71
CA GLY A 66 33.15 5.77 20.30
C GLY A 66 32.89 5.64 18.80
N ASN A 67 33.95 5.67 17.97
CA ASN A 67 33.83 5.52 16.53
C ASN A 67 33.47 4.08 16.12
N GLY A 68 34.09 3.06 16.73
CA GLY A 68 33.84 1.65 16.39
C GLY A 68 32.44 1.17 16.81
N LYS A 69 31.93 1.67 17.95
CA LYS A 69 30.56 1.38 18.40
C LYS A 69 29.52 1.98 17.45
N ARG A 70 29.74 3.20 16.97
CA ARG A 70 28.82 3.91 16.05
C ARG A 70 28.76 3.23 14.67
N ILE A 71 29.90 2.83 14.11
CA ILE A 71 29.95 2.12 12.82
C ILE A 71 29.18 0.79 12.90
N LEU A 72 29.36 0.05 14.00
CA LEU A 72 28.66 -1.22 14.21
C LEU A 72 27.13 -1.02 14.34
N GLU A 73 26.70 0.00 15.09
CA GLU A 73 25.29 0.36 15.26
C GLU A 73 24.65 0.81 13.94
N GLU A 74 25.35 1.62 13.14
CA GLU A 74 24.93 2.03 11.80
C GLU A 74 24.76 0.84 10.86
N HIS A 75 25.69 -0.12 10.89
CA HIS A 75 25.60 -1.36 10.10
C HIS A 75 24.38 -2.21 10.50
N PHE A 76 24.14 -2.42 11.80
CA PHE A 76 22.96 -3.16 12.27
C PHE A 76 21.64 -2.46 11.91
N ARG A 77 21.57 -1.13 12.06
CA ARG A 77 20.41 -0.34 11.64
C ARG A 77 20.18 -0.43 10.14
N GLY A 78 21.25 -0.42 9.34
CA GLY A 78 21.19 -0.61 7.90
C GLY A 78 20.63 -1.98 7.53
N LEU A 79 21.09 -3.05 8.17
CA LEU A 79 20.57 -4.41 7.97
C LEU A 79 19.08 -4.52 8.35
N ALA A 80 18.68 -3.96 9.50
CA ALA A 80 17.28 -3.95 9.92
C ALA A 80 16.40 -3.18 8.91
N THR A 81 16.87 -2.02 8.44
CA THR A 81 16.15 -1.21 7.44
C THR A 81 16.01 -1.95 6.12
N ALA A 82 17.08 -2.60 5.65
CA ALA A 82 17.05 -3.42 4.43
C ALA A 82 16.09 -4.61 4.55
N ALA A 83 16.06 -5.27 5.71
CA ALA A 83 15.16 -6.39 5.96
C ALA A 83 13.68 -5.96 5.99
N VAL A 84 13.36 -4.83 6.63
CA VAL A 84 12.01 -4.24 6.62
C VAL A 84 11.61 -3.82 5.20
N LYS A 85 12.52 -3.23 4.43
CA LYS A 85 12.25 -2.89 3.02
C LYS A 85 11.98 -4.14 2.19
N ALA A 86 12.73 -5.22 2.42
CA ALA A 86 12.52 -6.50 1.77
C ALA A 86 11.17 -7.13 2.13
N SER A 87 10.72 -7.04 3.40
CA SER A 87 9.41 -7.54 3.83
C SER A 87 8.27 -6.75 3.18
N ILE A 88 8.35 -5.42 3.16
CA ILE A 88 7.34 -4.58 2.46
C ILE A 88 7.25 -4.95 0.98
N LYS A 89 8.40 -5.11 0.31
CA LYS A 89 8.44 -5.52 -1.09
C LYS A 89 7.79 -6.89 -1.30
N ALA A 90 8.11 -7.87 -0.45
CA ALA A 90 7.53 -9.21 -0.53
C ALA A 90 6.01 -9.18 -0.29
N SER A 91 5.53 -8.42 0.70
CA SER A 91 4.10 -8.22 0.95
C SER A 91 3.37 -7.57 -0.23
N ASN A 92 3.99 -6.58 -0.89
CA ASN A 92 3.39 -5.96 -2.07
C ASN A 92 3.33 -6.91 -3.28
N ILE A 93 4.34 -7.77 -3.45
CA ILE A 93 4.32 -8.84 -4.46
C ILE A 93 3.20 -9.84 -4.16
N ALA A 94 3.10 -10.31 -2.91
CA ALA A 94 2.05 -11.22 -2.48
C ALA A 94 0.65 -10.62 -2.67
N ALA A 95 0.48 -9.34 -2.34
CA ALA A 95 -0.76 -8.62 -2.56
C ALA A 95 -1.13 -8.56 -4.05
N ALA A 96 -0.17 -8.21 -4.93
CA ALA A 96 -0.39 -8.16 -6.37
C ALA A 96 -0.79 -9.53 -6.94
N ARG A 97 -0.11 -10.60 -6.51
CA ARG A 97 -0.47 -11.99 -6.86
C ARG A 97 -1.90 -12.33 -6.43
N ALA A 98 -2.25 -12.08 -5.17
CA ALA A 98 -3.57 -12.37 -4.63
C ALA A 98 -4.68 -11.61 -5.36
N LEU A 99 -4.47 -10.32 -5.64
CA LEU A 99 -5.42 -9.49 -6.38
C LEU A 99 -5.59 -9.95 -7.83
N ARG A 100 -4.50 -10.40 -8.47
CA ARG A 100 -4.52 -10.91 -9.84
C ARG A 100 -5.24 -12.25 -9.96
N GLU A 101 -5.14 -13.10 -8.95
CA GLU A 101 -5.82 -14.39 -8.91
C GLU A 101 -7.31 -14.28 -8.53
N ALA A 102 -7.75 -13.12 -8.03
CA ALA A 102 -9.13 -12.89 -7.66
C ALA A 102 -10.02 -12.69 -8.88
N ASP A 103 -11.18 -13.34 -8.87
CA ASP A 103 -12.26 -13.06 -9.84
C ASP A 103 -12.99 -11.77 -9.45
N VAL A 104 -13.10 -11.51 -8.14
CA VAL A 104 -13.80 -10.35 -7.59
C VAL A 104 -12.97 -9.72 -6.46
N ILE A 105 -12.73 -8.42 -6.58
CA ILE A 105 -12.14 -7.60 -5.52
C ILE A 105 -13.26 -6.80 -4.86
N VAL A 106 -13.37 -6.91 -3.54
CA VAL A 106 -14.40 -6.21 -2.75
C VAL A 106 -13.74 -5.22 -1.81
N SER A 107 -14.22 -3.98 -1.80
CA SER A 107 -13.76 -2.97 -0.83
C SER A 107 -14.92 -2.04 -0.47
N THR A 108 -14.72 -1.19 0.54
CA THR A 108 -15.51 0.05 0.62
C THR A 108 -15.05 1.00 -0.48
N SER A 109 -15.82 2.04 -0.80
CA SER A 109 -15.42 3.02 -1.81
C SER A 109 -14.08 3.67 -1.46
N ILE A 110 -13.86 4.05 -0.19
CA ILE A 110 -12.56 4.55 0.30
C ILE A 110 -11.48 3.46 0.26
N GLY A 111 -11.83 2.22 0.59
CA GLY A 111 -10.92 1.08 0.55
C GLY A 111 -10.41 0.75 -0.86
N ALA A 112 -11.08 1.22 -1.92
CA ALA A 112 -10.60 1.08 -3.29
C ALA A 112 -9.31 1.88 -3.55
N ALA A 113 -8.98 2.85 -2.68
CA ALA A 113 -7.70 3.56 -2.69
C ALA A 113 -6.63 2.90 -1.79
N ASP A 114 -6.76 1.61 -1.43
CA ASP A 114 -5.72 0.90 -0.69
C ASP A 114 -4.39 0.93 -1.49
N PRO A 115 -3.27 1.31 -0.87
CA PRO A 115 -1.99 1.44 -1.57
C PRO A 115 -1.54 0.17 -2.31
N ARG A 116 -1.88 -1.02 -1.81
CA ARG A 116 -1.50 -2.28 -2.44
C ARG A 116 -2.33 -2.56 -3.69
N LEU A 117 -3.61 -2.19 -3.67
CA LEU A 117 -4.48 -2.26 -4.83
C LEU A 117 -4.04 -1.25 -5.91
N LEU A 118 -3.76 -0.01 -5.51
CA LEU A 118 -3.23 1.01 -6.42
C LEU A 118 -1.89 0.57 -7.04
N ALA A 119 -0.96 0.05 -6.22
CA ALA A 119 0.32 -0.46 -6.71
C ALA A 119 0.14 -1.62 -7.70
N ALA A 120 -0.79 -2.55 -7.42
CA ALA A 120 -1.13 -3.62 -8.36
C ALA A 120 -1.71 -3.10 -9.68
N CYS A 121 -2.42 -1.96 -9.66
CA CYS A 121 -2.89 -1.25 -10.86
C CYS A 121 -1.81 -0.39 -11.54
N GLY A 122 -0.54 -0.46 -11.08
CA GLY A 122 0.56 0.34 -11.63
C GLY A 122 0.55 1.81 -11.19
N ILE A 123 -0.26 2.16 -10.19
CA ILE A 123 -0.42 3.51 -9.63
C ILE A 123 0.37 3.56 -8.33
N VAL A 124 1.54 4.19 -8.41
CA VAL A 124 2.49 4.29 -7.30
C VAL A 124 2.62 5.75 -6.90
N ASN A 125 2.57 6.05 -5.61
CA ASN A 125 2.90 7.38 -5.11
C ASN A 125 4.41 7.59 -5.26
N ASP A 126 4.81 8.70 -5.88
CA ASP A 126 6.23 9.06 -6.14
C ASP A 126 7.08 9.21 -4.86
N GLY A 127 6.49 9.06 -3.68
CA GLY A 127 7.17 9.02 -2.39
C GLY A 127 8.04 7.76 -2.17
N ASP A 128 7.75 6.64 -2.85
CA ASP A 128 8.48 5.37 -2.64
C ASP A 128 9.76 5.24 -3.49
N ASP A 129 9.89 5.99 -4.58
CA ASP A 129 11.06 5.93 -5.47
C ASP A 129 12.25 6.81 -5.00
N ASN A 130 12.05 7.67 -4.00
CA ASN A 130 13.11 8.55 -3.45
C ASN A 130 14.25 7.80 -2.70
N LEU A 131 14.21 6.46 -2.64
CA LEU A 131 15.30 5.66 -2.06
C LEU A 131 16.11 4.86 -3.09
N LYS A 132 15.95 5.10 -4.40
CA LYS A 132 16.78 4.45 -5.43
C LYS A 132 18.05 5.24 -5.83
N ASP A 133 18.22 6.48 -5.39
CA ASP A 133 19.27 7.38 -5.94
C ASP A 133 20.42 7.78 -4.99
N GLN A 134 20.68 7.07 -3.89
CA GLN A 134 21.84 7.41 -3.03
C GLN A 134 23.15 6.65 -3.33
N ASN A 135 23.21 5.85 -4.40
CA ASN A 135 24.45 5.11 -4.76
C ASN A 135 25.14 5.59 -6.05
N LYS A 136 24.84 6.80 -6.52
CA LYS A 136 25.54 7.48 -7.63
C LYS A 136 25.96 8.90 -7.27
N ILE A 137 26.64 9.11 -6.14
CA ILE A 137 27.31 10.39 -5.88
C ILE A 137 28.68 10.10 -5.27
N ASN A 138 29.66 9.84 -6.15
CA ASN A 138 31.08 10.07 -5.88
C ASN A 138 31.81 10.27 -7.22
N THR A 139 31.40 11.29 -7.96
CA THR A 139 32.25 12.03 -8.91
C THR A 139 31.66 13.43 -9.04
N ALA A 140 32.29 14.38 -8.38
CA ALA A 140 31.93 15.80 -8.44
C ALA A 140 32.41 16.41 -9.77
N HIS A 141 31.57 17.23 -10.42
CA HIS A 141 31.88 18.60 -10.83
C HIS A 141 30.71 19.25 -11.61
N ASP A 142 30.50 20.53 -11.34
CA ASP A 142 29.70 21.54 -12.05
C ASP A 142 28.17 21.38 -12.21
N LYS A 143 27.45 22.31 -11.60
CA LYS A 143 26.09 22.71 -11.99
C LYS A 143 26.18 23.74 -13.13
N PRO A 144 25.20 23.72 -14.04
CA PRO A 144 24.46 24.95 -14.29
C PRO A 144 22.94 24.75 -14.14
N ASN A 145 22.29 25.82 -13.67
CA ASN A 145 20.85 26.00 -13.59
C ASN A 145 20.20 25.85 -14.97
N GLY A 146 19.43 24.76 -15.17
CA GLY A 146 18.50 24.61 -16.27
C GLY A 146 17.20 24.03 -15.73
N ARG A 147 16.12 24.83 -15.79
CA ARG A 147 14.76 24.38 -15.49
C ARG A 147 14.40 23.36 -16.57
N SER A 148 14.57 22.08 -16.28
CA SER A 148 14.25 21.01 -17.22
C SER A 148 12.74 21.06 -17.55
N PRO A 149 12.36 20.91 -18.83
CA PRO A 149 10.96 20.97 -19.22
C PRO A 149 10.24 19.79 -18.57
N LYS A 150 9.12 20.07 -17.89
CA LYS A 150 8.18 19.04 -17.43
C LYS A 150 7.64 18.32 -18.68
N SER A 151 8.34 17.27 -19.09
CA SER A 151 7.89 16.38 -20.15
C SER A 151 6.54 15.82 -19.71
N LYS A 152 5.46 16.24 -20.40
CA LYS A 152 4.18 15.55 -20.40
C LYS A 152 4.42 14.19 -21.07
N THR A 153 4.99 13.28 -20.30
CA THR A 153 5.23 11.90 -20.72
C THR A 153 3.91 11.20 -20.43
N TYR A 154 3.20 10.79 -21.48
CA TYR A 154 2.10 9.83 -21.35
C TYR A 154 2.62 8.71 -20.47
N ALA A 155 2.02 8.55 -19.28
CA ALA A 155 2.53 7.65 -18.25
C ALA A 155 2.69 6.26 -18.85
N THR A 156 3.94 5.84 -19.08
CA THR A 156 4.25 4.42 -19.24
C THR A 156 3.75 3.76 -17.98
N ARG A 157 2.64 3.01 -18.05
CA ARG A 157 2.10 2.25 -16.92
C ARG A 157 3.27 1.50 -16.30
N ARG A 158 3.56 1.80 -15.02
CA ARG A 158 4.58 1.05 -14.29
C ARG A 158 4.05 -0.37 -14.11
N ASP A 159 4.93 -1.36 -14.26
CA ASP A 159 4.61 -2.75 -13.96
C ASP A 159 4.17 -2.88 -12.50
N SER A 160 3.28 -3.83 -12.23
CA SER A 160 2.85 -4.13 -10.87
C SER A 160 4.00 -4.73 -10.04
N PRO A 161 3.91 -4.73 -8.69
CA PRO A 161 5.01 -5.16 -7.82
C PRO A 161 5.58 -6.56 -8.11
N ASP A 162 4.74 -7.46 -8.63
CA ASP A 162 5.07 -8.82 -9.06
C ASP A 162 5.85 -8.89 -10.39
N GLY A 163 6.13 -7.75 -11.04
CA GLY A 163 6.86 -7.66 -12.31
C GLY A 163 6.01 -7.98 -13.54
N LEU A 164 4.68 -8.04 -13.37
CA LEU A 164 3.73 -8.28 -14.45
C LEU A 164 3.07 -6.95 -14.90
N PRO A 165 2.35 -6.94 -16.03
CA PRO A 165 1.57 -5.77 -16.41
C PRO A 165 0.56 -5.39 -15.31
N ALA A 166 0.36 -4.09 -15.17
CA ALA A 166 -0.62 -3.50 -14.26
C ALA A 166 -1.98 -4.20 -14.35
N LEU A 167 -2.58 -4.46 -13.19
CA LEU A 167 -3.93 -5.00 -13.07
C LEU A 167 -4.94 -4.00 -13.64
N THR A 168 -5.84 -4.49 -14.49
CA THR A 168 -6.92 -3.69 -15.08
C THR A 168 -8.25 -4.05 -14.43
N LEU A 169 -9.03 -3.05 -14.02
CA LEU A 169 -10.34 -3.24 -13.40
C LEU A 169 -11.42 -2.51 -14.23
N PRO A 170 -11.78 -3.04 -15.40
CA PRO A 170 -12.65 -2.35 -16.36
C PRO A 170 -14.11 -2.25 -15.94
N PHE A 171 -14.56 -3.12 -15.04
CA PHE A 171 -15.92 -3.17 -14.53
C PHE A 171 -15.93 -2.86 -13.05
N VAL A 172 -16.65 -1.81 -12.66
CA VAL A 172 -16.82 -1.40 -11.27
C VAL A 172 -18.30 -1.49 -10.93
N ILE A 173 -18.62 -2.19 -9.83
CA ILE A 173 -19.97 -2.26 -9.27
C ILE A 173 -19.95 -1.52 -7.94
N ILE A 174 -20.86 -0.57 -7.77
CA ILE A 174 -21.06 0.18 -6.53
C ILE A 174 -22.44 -0.19 -5.99
N ASP A 175 -22.45 -0.87 -4.86
CA ASP A 175 -23.67 -1.16 -4.12
C ASP A 175 -23.96 -0.07 -3.08
N GLU A 176 -25.22 0.10 -2.71
CA GLU A 176 -25.70 1.16 -1.81
C GLU A 176 -25.25 2.57 -2.23
N ALA A 177 -25.23 2.83 -3.56
CA ALA A 177 -24.71 4.06 -4.14
C ALA A 177 -25.46 5.33 -3.66
N CYS A 178 -26.74 5.19 -3.32
CA CYS A 178 -27.57 6.28 -2.76
C CYS A 178 -27.19 6.65 -1.33
N GLN A 179 -26.44 5.82 -0.61
CA GLN A 179 -25.95 6.08 0.75
C GLN A 179 -24.48 6.54 0.78
N SER A 180 -23.88 6.83 -0.38
CA SER A 180 -22.50 7.30 -0.50
C SER A 180 -22.47 8.74 -1.01
N VAL A 181 -21.64 9.59 -0.40
CA VAL A 181 -21.38 10.93 -0.94
C VAL A 181 -20.67 10.81 -2.29
N GLU A 182 -20.98 11.70 -3.23
CA GLU A 182 -20.41 11.74 -4.58
C GLU A 182 -18.88 11.56 -4.63
N PRO A 183 -18.07 12.28 -3.81
CA PRO A 183 -16.61 12.10 -3.84
C PRO A 183 -16.15 10.72 -3.37
N ALA A 184 -16.90 10.04 -2.51
CA ALA A 184 -16.56 8.66 -2.10
C ALA A 184 -16.87 7.66 -3.23
N SER A 185 -17.99 7.85 -3.93
CA SER A 185 -18.39 7.00 -5.06
C SER A 185 -17.44 7.13 -6.26
N LEU A 186 -16.75 8.27 -6.41
CA LEU A 186 -15.75 8.49 -7.45
C LEU A 186 -14.43 7.72 -7.23
N ILE A 187 -14.10 7.34 -6.00
CA ILE A 187 -12.83 6.68 -5.68
C ILE A 187 -12.65 5.39 -6.49
N PRO A 188 -13.53 4.37 -6.43
CA PRO A 188 -13.34 3.13 -7.17
C PRO A 188 -13.34 3.32 -8.70
N ILE A 189 -13.96 4.40 -9.21
CA ILE A 189 -14.02 4.72 -10.63
C ILE A 189 -12.69 5.30 -11.13
N THR A 190 -12.08 6.18 -10.33
CA THR A 190 -10.90 6.96 -10.71
C THR A 190 -9.58 6.36 -10.23
N ALA A 191 -9.62 5.56 -9.16
CA ALA A 191 -8.44 5.01 -8.50
C ALA A 191 -7.61 4.07 -9.38
N THR A 192 -8.19 3.42 -10.38
CA THR A 192 -7.53 2.35 -11.15
C THR A 192 -7.23 2.71 -12.58
N ASP A 193 -7.57 3.95 -13.02
CA ASP A 193 -7.47 4.56 -14.36
C ASP A 193 -7.90 3.69 -15.57
N SER A 194 -8.45 2.51 -15.31
CA SER A 194 -8.75 1.44 -16.26
C SER A 194 -10.23 1.07 -16.28
N CYS A 195 -11.02 1.67 -15.38
CA CYS A 195 -12.47 1.56 -15.36
C CYS A 195 -13.09 2.07 -16.67
N ARG A 196 -13.99 1.27 -17.26
CA ARG A 196 -14.69 1.57 -18.53
C ARG A 196 -16.20 1.43 -18.42
N SER A 197 -16.68 0.67 -17.44
CA SER A 197 -18.10 0.42 -17.22
C SER A 197 -18.36 0.41 -15.72
N VAL A 198 -19.36 1.18 -15.31
CA VAL A 198 -19.79 1.31 -13.93
C VAL A 198 -21.24 0.92 -13.82
N VAL A 199 -21.57 0.07 -12.85
CA VAL A 199 -22.95 -0.24 -12.46
C VAL A 199 -23.15 0.28 -11.04
N MET A 200 -24.15 1.14 -10.85
CA MET A 200 -24.49 1.69 -9.54
C MET A 200 -25.86 1.16 -9.12
N LEU A 201 -25.91 0.51 -7.97
CA LEU A 201 -27.12 -0.01 -7.35
C LEU A 201 -27.41 0.81 -6.11
N GLY A 202 -28.67 1.20 -5.91
CA GLY A 202 -29.09 1.96 -4.75
C GLY A 202 -30.59 2.24 -4.77
N ASP A 203 -31.15 2.54 -3.61
CA ASP A 203 -32.54 2.92 -3.45
C ASP A 203 -32.67 4.44 -3.22
N PRO A 204 -33.16 5.20 -4.23
CA PRO A 204 -33.30 6.65 -4.11
C PRO A 204 -34.40 7.07 -3.14
N CYS A 205 -35.26 6.15 -2.68
CA CYS A 205 -36.33 6.42 -1.73
C CYS A 205 -35.90 6.23 -0.26
N GLN A 206 -34.65 5.81 -0.01
CA GLN A 206 -34.07 5.75 1.33
C GLN A 206 -33.50 7.09 1.79
N LEU A 207 -33.08 7.16 3.06
CA LEU A 207 -32.46 8.35 3.62
C LEU A 207 -31.14 8.67 2.88
N PRO A 208 -30.87 9.95 2.57
CA PRO A 208 -29.59 10.35 1.98
C PRO A 208 -28.43 10.11 2.96
N PRO A 209 -27.17 10.07 2.48
CA PRO A 209 -26.01 9.93 3.34
C PRO A 209 -25.97 11.04 4.39
N THR A 210 -25.71 10.67 5.65
CA THR A 210 -25.64 11.64 6.74
C THR A 210 -24.39 12.52 6.60
N VAL A 211 -24.59 13.82 6.43
CA VAL A 211 -23.53 14.84 6.50
C VAL A 211 -23.68 15.62 7.81
N ILE A 212 -22.57 15.91 8.50
CA ILE A 212 -22.59 16.58 9.82
C ILE A 212 -22.95 18.08 9.68
N SER A 213 -22.83 18.66 8.48
CA SER A 213 -23.14 20.06 8.20
C SER A 213 -24.44 20.22 7.43
N ASP A 214 -25.43 20.88 8.03
CA ASP A 214 -26.73 21.21 7.40
C ASP A 214 -26.61 22.17 6.21
N ASN A 215 -25.49 22.88 6.08
CA ASN A 215 -25.23 23.87 5.03
C ASN A 215 -24.88 23.27 3.65
N SER A 216 -25.04 21.96 3.46
CA SER A 216 -24.56 21.23 2.27
C SER A 216 -25.64 20.44 1.53
N GLY A 217 -26.90 20.48 2.00
CA GLY A 217 -28.02 19.72 1.41
C GLY A 217 -29.08 20.56 0.68
N ASP A 218 -28.97 21.90 0.72
CA ASP A 218 -29.92 22.82 0.11
C ASP A 218 -29.41 23.28 -1.26
N GLY A 219 -29.98 22.71 -2.32
CA GLY A 219 -29.86 23.17 -3.69
C GLY A 219 -31.03 24.05 -4.14
N SER A 220 -31.39 25.08 -3.37
CA SER A 220 -32.36 26.12 -3.76
C SER A 220 -31.62 27.37 -4.25
N GLY A 221 -31.41 27.44 -5.56
CA GLY A 221 -31.09 28.67 -6.29
C GLY A 221 -32.24 29.03 -7.23
#